data_AF-A0A959ACC1-F1
#
_entry.id   AF-A0A959ACC1-F1
#
_cell.length_a   1.000
_cell.length_b   1.000
_cell.length_c   1.000
_cell.angle_alpha   90.00
_cell.angle_beta   90.00
_cell.angle_gamma   90.00
#
_symmetry.space_group_name_H-M   'P 1'
#
loop_
_entity.id
_entity.type
_entity.pdbx_description
1 polymer ?
#
loop_
_entity_poly.entity_id
_entity_poly.type
_entity_poly.pdbx_seq_one_letter_code
_entity_poly.pdbx_strand_id
1 'polypeptide(L)'
;MSETEKLRKGFNAGYVLEQHNPELTRLLHDSMAESSDPYAQGFIKGSRQYVQDSLHRSAGPHQGDTLDIDHQSKERNLERDDKDSDITHEH
;
A
#
# COMPACT_ATOMS: atom_id res chain seq x y z
N MET A 1 -2.14 26.62 12.43
CA MET A 1 -1.07 25.75 11.91
C MET A 1 -1.18 25.74 10.40
N SER A 2 -0.06 25.92 9.71
CA SER A 2 0.02 25.84 8.26
C SER A 2 -0.17 24.40 7.76
N GLU A 3 -0.47 24.25 6.48
CA GLU A 3 -0.62 22.94 5.84
C GLU A 3 0.66 22.10 5.94
N THR A 4 1.81 22.71 5.69
CA THR A 4 3.14 22.09 5.84
C THR A 4 3.40 21.62 7.27
N GLU A 5 2.98 22.39 8.28
CA GLU A 5 3.09 21.99 9.69
C GLU A 5 2.22 20.78 10.01
N LYS A 6 0.99 20.73 9.47
CA LYS A 6 0.11 19.56 9.64
C LYS A 6 0.72 18.31 9.01
N LEU A 7 1.26 18.44 7.80
CA LEU A 7 1.89 17.34 7.08
C LEU A 7 3.12 16.81 7.84
N ARG A 8 4.01 17.68 8.32
CA ARG A 8 5.17 17.27 9.14
C ARG A 8 4.74 16.56 10.42
N LYS A 9 3.72 17.07 11.11
CA LYS A 9 3.24 16.45 12.36
C LYS A 9 2.61 15.09 12.12
N GLY A 10 1.78 14.97 11.08
CA GLY A 10 1.21 13.70 10.66
C GLY A 10 2.31 12.69 10.33
N PHE A 11 3.27 13.10 9.51
CA PHE A 11 4.42 12.26 9.13
C PHE A 11 5.16 11.71 10.35
N ASN A 12 5.56 12.59 11.26
CA ASN A 12 6.28 12.15 12.46
C ASN A 12 5.44 11.19 13.31
N ALA A 13 4.13 11.44 13.43
CA ALA A 13 3.23 10.58 14.19
C ALA A 13 3.10 9.19 13.56
N GLY A 14 2.90 9.12 12.24
CA GLY A 14 2.79 7.86 11.52
C GLY A 14 4.07 7.02 11.59
N TYR A 15 5.23 7.67 11.44
CA TYR A 15 6.53 7.00 11.53
C TYR A 15 6.75 6.39 12.92
N VAL A 16 6.52 7.17 13.98
CA VAL A 16 6.72 6.72 15.37
C VAL A 16 5.69 5.65 15.73
N LEU A 17 4.44 5.79 15.30
CA LEU A 17 3.42 4.80 15.64
C LEU A 17 3.66 3.47 14.95
N GLU A 18 4.09 3.47 13.68
CA GLU A 18 4.45 2.24 12.97
C GLU A 18 5.60 1.51 13.70
N GLN A 19 6.59 2.26 14.19
CA GLN A 19 7.71 1.70 14.95
C GLN A 19 7.28 0.98 16.24
N HIS A 20 6.23 1.46 16.91
CA HIS A 20 5.83 0.96 18.23
C HIS A 20 4.60 0.05 18.21
N ASN A 21 3.68 0.26 17.27
CA ASN A 21 2.41 -0.45 17.17
C ASN A 21 1.93 -0.49 15.70
N PRO A 22 2.49 -1.40 14.88
CA PRO A 22 2.14 -1.52 13.47
C PRO A 22 0.68 -1.97 13.26
N GLU A 23 0.11 -2.78 14.16
CA GLU A 23 -1.29 -3.21 14.06
C GLU A 23 -2.26 -2.03 14.17
N LEU A 24 -2.06 -1.17 15.18
CA LEU A 24 -2.86 0.04 15.34
C LEU A 24 -2.65 1.00 14.16
N THR A 25 -1.41 1.11 13.68
CA THR A 25 -1.10 1.99 12.55
C THR A 25 -1.81 1.54 11.28
N ARG A 26 -1.90 0.24 11.02
CA ARG A 26 -2.68 -0.33 9.92
C ARG A 26 -4.18 0.00 10.02
N LEU A 27 -4.79 -0.19 11.19
CA LEU A 27 -6.21 0.15 11.40
C LEU A 27 -6.48 1.64 11.14
N LEU A 28 -5.58 2.49 11.60
CA LEU A 28 -5.66 3.93 11.39
C LEU A 28 -5.45 4.31 9.92
N HIS A 29 -4.48 3.71 9.26
CA HIS A 29 -4.23 3.90 7.84
C HIS A 29 -5.47 3.57 7.01
N ASP A 30 -6.11 2.42 7.25
CA ASP A 30 -7.32 2.00 6.53
C ASP A 30 -8.49 2.96 6.77
N SER A 31 -8.64 3.48 7.99
CA SER A 31 -9.67 4.48 8.32
C SER A 31 -9.43 5.84 7.66
N MET A 32 -8.19 6.14 7.26
CA MET A 32 -7.76 7.42 6.70
C MET A 32 -7.44 7.35 5.20
N ALA A 33 -7.57 6.18 4.56
CA ALA A 33 -7.10 5.95 3.20
C ALA A 33 -7.68 6.94 2.16
N GLU A 34 -8.94 7.37 2.36
CA GLU A 34 -9.63 8.31 1.46
C GLU A 34 -9.56 9.77 1.95
N SER A 35 -8.89 10.04 3.07
CA SER A 35 -8.81 11.37 3.65
C SER A 35 -7.92 12.30 2.83
N SER A 36 -8.46 13.44 2.41
CA SER A 36 -7.68 14.54 1.84
C SER A 36 -7.03 15.43 2.89
N ASP A 37 -7.18 15.12 4.19
CA ASP A 37 -6.59 15.94 5.25
C ASP A 37 -5.05 15.87 5.22
N PRO A 38 -4.34 17.01 5.22
CA PRO A 38 -2.88 17.04 5.15
C PRO A 38 -2.18 16.28 6.30
N TYR A 39 -2.79 16.21 7.48
CA TYR A 39 -2.24 15.44 8.59
C TYR A 39 -2.37 13.94 8.33
N ALA A 40 -3.53 13.48 7.88
CA ALA A 40 -3.76 12.09 7.50
C ALA A 40 -2.79 11.64 6.40
N GLN A 41 -2.60 12.48 5.37
CA GLN A 41 -1.61 12.25 4.31
C GLN A 41 -0.18 12.19 4.83
N GLY A 42 0.18 13.08 5.77
CA GLY A 42 1.43 13.02 6.49
C GLY A 42 1.61 11.68 7.20
N PHE A 43 0.63 11.28 8.01
CA PHE A 43 0.63 10.04 8.78
C PHE A 43 0.82 8.79 7.91
N ILE A 44 0.08 8.69 6.81
CA ILE A 44 0.20 7.59 5.86
C ILE A 44 1.60 7.53 5.26
N LYS A 45 2.20 8.66 4.89
CA LYS A 45 3.56 8.70 4.36
C LYS A 45 4.61 8.32 5.41
N GLY A 46 4.45 8.79 6.64
CA GLY A 46 5.36 8.51 7.74
C GLY A 46 5.42 7.03 8.11
N SER A 47 4.25 6.39 8.23
CA SER A 47 4.16 4.95 8.50
C SER A 47 4.81 4.12 7.40
N ARG A 48 4.52 4.42 6.12
CA ARG A 48 5.16 3.75 4.96
C ARG A 48 6.68 3.91 4.95
N GLN A 49 7.19 5.09 5.30
CA GLN A 49 8.64 5.33 5.36
C GLN A 49 9.31 4.41 6.38
N TYR A 50 8.72 4.23 7.56
CA TYR A 50 9.29 3.31 8.55
C TYR A 50 9.37 1.88 8.02
N VAL A 51 8.30 1.40 7.37
CA VAL A 51 8.30 0.06 6.75
C VAL A 51 9.43 -0.07 5.73
N GLN A 52 9.61 0.91 4.85
CA GLN A 52 10.72 0.93 3.88
C GLN A 52 12.09 0.94 4.57
N ASP A 53 12.28 1.79 5.59
CA ASP A 53 13.54 1.88 6.32
C ASP A 53 13.85 0.58 7.08
N SER A 54 12.83 -0.09 7.62
CA SER A 54 12.96 -1.38 8.28
C SER A 54 13.33 -2.50 7.31
N LEU A 55 12.81 -2.45 6.08
CA LEU A 55 13.16 -3.38 5.02
C LEU A 55 14.62 -3.18 4.58
N HIS A 56 15.06 -1.92 4.40
CA HIS A 56 16.45 -1.61 4.08
C HIS A 56 17.43 -1.94 5.21
N ARG A 57 17.00 -1.93 6.48
CA ARG A 57 17.85 -2.37 7.61
C ARG A 57 17.97 -3.88 7.71
N SER A 58 16.92 -4.61 7.33
CA SER A 58 16.88 -6.07 7.41
C SER A 58 17.49 -6.74 6.17
N ALA A 59 17.39 -6.09 5.01
CA ALA A 59 18.18 -6.42 3.84
C ALA A 59 19.63 -5.94 4.05
N GLY A 60 20.54 -6.87 4.38
CA GLY A 60 21.97 -6.62 4.21
C GLY A 60 22.29 -6.18 2.76
N PRO A 61 23.53 -5.74 2.45
CA PRO A 61 23.87 -5.14 1.16
C PRO A 61 23.79 -6.19 0.03
N HIS A 62 22.60 -6.40 -0.50
CA HIS A 62 22.38 -7.13 -1.74
C HIS A 62 21.59 -6.25 -2.70
N GLN A 63 22.23 -6.08 -3.84
CA GLN A 63 21.89 -5.29 -5.00
C GLN A 63 20.41 -5.37 -5.39
N GLY A 64 19.86 -4.19 -5.70
CA GLY A 64 18.91 -3.90 -6.76
C GLY A 64 17.86 -4.95 -7.10
N ASP A 65 16.62 -4.64 -6.76
CA ASP A 65 15.54 -4.67 -7.76
C ASP A 65 14.52 -3.59 -7.41
N THR A 66 14.35 -2.68 -8.38
CA THR A 66 13.34 -1.63 -8.41
C THR A 66 11.94 -2.22 -8.29
N LEU A 67 11.27 -2.01 -7.14
CA LEU A 67 9.83 -2.17 -7.06
C LEU A 67 9.17 -0.86 -7.49
N ASP A 68 8.89 -0.77 -8.79
CA ASP A 68 7.85 0.10 -9.35
C ASP A 68 6.52 -0.26 -8.67
N ILE A 69 6.14 0.50 -7.65
CA ILE A 69 4.79 0.48 -7.08
C ILE A 69 4.09 1.74 -7.57
N ASP A 70 3.80 1.77 -8.87
CA ASP A 70 2.75 2.62 -9.43
C ASP A 70 1.85 1.75 -10.32
N HIS A 71 0.59 1.64 -9.92
CA HIS A 71 -0.64 1.33 -10.68
C HIS A 71 -1.64 0.67 -9.73
N GLN A 72 -2.50 1.47 -9.10
CA GLN A 72 -3.84 1.78 -9.60
C GLN A 72 -4.69 0.53 -9.86
N SER A 73 -5.57 0.30 -8.89
CA SER A 73 -6.98 -0.06 -8.98
C SER A 73 -7.62 -0.23 -10.36
N LYS A 74 -8.59 -1.18 -10.42
CA LYS A 74 -9.62 -1.45 -11.45
C LYS A 74 -9.25 -2.62 -12.38
N GLU A 75 -10.09 -3.59 -12.70
CA GLU A 75 -11.53 -3.76 -12.55
C GLU A 75 -11.87 -5.25 -12.78
N ARG A 76 -13.03 -5.66 -12.27
CA ARG A 76 -13.67 -6.97 -12.45
C ARG A 76 -13.82 -7.34 -13.93
N ASN A 77 -13.66 -8.62 -14.27
CA ASN A 77 -14.60 -9.28 -15.18
C ASN A 77 -14.75 -10.77 -14.84
N LEU A 78 -15.96 -11.11 -14.41
CA LEU A 78 -16.54 -12.45 -14.33
C LEU A 78 -17.13 -12.75 -15.72
N GLU A 79 -16.65 -13.79 -16.40
CA GLU A 79 -17.33 -14.40 -17.55
C GLU A 79 -17.01 -15.91 -17.50
N ARG A 80 -17.78 -16.70 -16.75
CA ARG A 80 -18.94 -17.49 -17.19
C ARG A 80 -18.74 -18.20 -18.54
N ASP A 81 -18.33 -19.46 -18.44
CA ASP A 81 -19.07 -20.66 -18.90
C ASP A 81 -19.72 -20.58 -20.29
N ASP A 82 -19.18 -21.32 -21.28
CA ASP A 82 -19.97 -22.19 -22.17
C ASP A 82 -19.11 -22.93 -23.23
N LYS A 83 -19.28 -24.26 -23.24
CA LYS A 83 -19.18 -25.21 -24.37
C LYS A 83 -17.82 -25.54 -25.01
N ASP A 84 -17.26 -26.68 -24.58
CA ASP A 84 -16.58 -27.62 -25.47
C ASP A 84 -17.38 -28.93 -25.52
N SER A 85 -18.22 -29.05 -26.54
CA SER A 85 -18.70 -30.33 -27.04
C SER A 85 -18.32 -30.41 -28.50
N ASP A 86 -17.23 -31.10 -28.82
CA ASP A 86 -17.07 -31.62 -30.17
C ASP A 86 -16.56 -33.05 -30.15
N ILE A 87 -17.40 -33.91 -30.72
CA ILE A 87 -17.31 -35.36 -30.79
C ILE A 87 -16.67 -35.64 -32.13
N THR A 88 -15.48 -36.24 -32.15
CA THR A 88 -14.88 -36.72 -33.40
C THR A 88 -15.61 -37.99 -33.86
N HIS A 89 -16.16 -37.95 -35.07
CA HIS A 89 -16.64 -39.13 -35.78
C HIS A 89 -15.82 -39.33 -37.06
N GLU A 90 -15.42 -40.58 -37.27
CA GLU A 90 -14.70 -41.13 -38.42
C GLU A 90 -15.33 -40.79 -39.77
N HIS A 91 -14.48 -40.76 -40.80
CA HIS A 91 -14.83 -41.32 -42.10
C HIS A 91 -13.63 -41.92 -42.82
#